data_AF-A0A0F9KYR5-F1
#
_entry.id   AF-A0A0F9KYR5-F1
#
_cell.length_a   1.000
_cell.length_b   1.000
_cell.length_c   1.000
_cell.angle_alpha   90.00
_cell.angle_beta   90.00
_cell.angle_gamma   90.00
#
_symmetry.space_group_name_H-M   'P 1'
#
loop_
_entity.id
_entity.type
_entity.pdbx_description
1 polymer ?
#
loop_
_entity_poly.entity_id
_entity_poly.type
_entity_poly.pdbx_seq_one_letter_code
_entity_poly.pdbx_strand_id
1 'polypeptide(L)' 'MSGERSALPVILGGIVLAGAVLLGVYAAAQAAPATTPPPPTVYTCPVDGQEFATLEELQYHFTTEHPRTLLPIEWE' A
#
# COMPACT_ATOMS: atom_id res chain seq x y z
N MET A 1 -53.21 -38.72 2.60
CA MET A 1 -51.87 -38.79 3.21
C MET A 1 -50.86 -38.17 2.25
N SER A 2 -50.75 -36.84 2.24
CA SER A 2 -49.76 -36.13 1.42
C SER A 2 -48.44 -36.14 2.18
N GLY A 3 -47.49 -36.97 1.75
CA GLY A 3 -46.15 -37.04 2.34
C GLY A 3 -45.34 -35.82 1.93
N GLU A 4 -45.33 -34.81 2.78
CA GLU A 4 -44.43 -33.66 2.72
C GLU A 4 -43.01 -34.17 2.97
N ARG A 5 -42.30 -34.51 1.89
CA ARG A 5 -40.85 -34.76 1.96
C ARG A 5 -40.21 -33.45 2.38
N SER A 6 -39.92 -33.32 3.67
CA SER A 6 -39.34 -32.11 4.26
C SER A 6 -38.06 -31.75 3.51
N ALA A 7 -38.10 -30.65 2.74
CA ALA A 7 -36.97 -30.15 1.97
C ALA A 7 -35.96 -29.39 2.85
N LEU A 8 -36.31 -29.15 4.12
CA LEU A 8 -35.49 -28.44 5.10
C LEU A 8 -34.04 -28.93 5.20
N PRO A 9 -33.72 -30.23 5.34
CA PRO A 9 -32.34 -30.69 5.44
C PRO A 9 -31.53 -30.44 4.16
N VAL A 10 -32.18 -30.47 2.99
CA VAL A 10 -31.53 -30.17 1.70
C VAL A 10 -31.21 -28.68 1.59
N ILE A 11 -32.16 -27.83 1.99
CA ILE A 11 -31.99 -26.37 1.98
C ILE A 11 -30.92 -25.94 3.00
N LEU A 12 -30.98 -26.47 4.22
CA LEU A 12 -29.98 -26.21 5.27
C LEU A 12 -28.60 -26.67 4.85
N GLY A 13 -28.49 -27.87 4.27
CA GLY A 13 -27.21 -28.38 3.73
C GLY A 13 -26.63 -27.49 2.64
N GLY A 14 -27.47 -27.02 1.71
CA GLY A 14 -27.05 -26.09 0.65
C GLY A 14 -26.55 -24.75 1.18
N ILE A 15 -27.24 -24.17 2.16
CA ILE A 15 -26.85 -22.88 2.78
C ILE A 15 -25.51 -23.01 3.51
N VAL A 16 -25.32 -24.08 4.29
CA VAL A 16 -24.07 -24.31 5.02
C VAL A 16 -22.90 -24.49 4.04
N LEU A 17 -23.09 -25.26 2.97
CA LEU A 17 -22.07 -25.48 1.96
C LEU A 17 -21.70 -24.17 1.25
N ALA A 18 -22.70 -23.39 0.83
CA ALA A 18 -22.48 -22.09 0.19
C ALA A 18 -21.77 -21.11 1.13
N GLY A 19 -22.14 -21.09 2.42
CA GLY A 19 -21.48 -20.28 3.43
C GLY A 19 -20.01 -20.66 3.63
N ALA A 20 -19.69 -21.96 3.68
CA ALA A 20 -18.32 -22.44 3.81
C ALA A 20 -17.46 -22.09 2.58
N VAL A 21 -18.01 -22.19 1.37
CA VAL A 21 -17.33 -21.78 0.14
C VAL A 21 -17.04 -20.28 0.13
N LEU A 22 -18.04 -19.45 0.45
CA LEU A 22 -17.86 -18.00 0.51
C LEU A 22 -16.84 -17.59 1.56
N LEU A 23 -16.89 -18.20 2.75
CA LEU A 23 -15.92 -17.94 3.82
C LEU A 23 -14.50 -18.35 3.41
N GLY A 24 -14.35 -19.50 2.73
CA GLY A 24 -13.06 -19.96 2.21
C GLY A 24 -12.46 -19.01 1.17
N VAL A 25 -13.27 -18.54 0.22
CA VAL A 25 -12.83 -17.56 -0.79
C VAL A 25 -12.42 -16.24 -0.14
N TYR A 26 -13.22 -15.75 0.82
CA TYR A 26 -12.90 -14.52 1.55
C TYR A 26 -11.58 -14.64 2.32
N ALA A 27 -11.38 -15.74 3.04
CA ALA A 27 -10.14 -15.99 3.78
C ALA A 27 -8.92 -16.05 2.84
N ALA A 28 -9.05 -16.68 1.67
CA ALA A 28 -7.99 -16.74 0.67
C ALA A 28 -7.64 -15.35 0.09
N ALA A 29 -8.64 -14.50 -0.15
CA ALA A 29 -8.42 -13.13 -0.64
C ALA A 29 -7.62 -12.27 0.35
N GLN A 30 -7.85 -12.45 1.65
CA GLN A 30 -7.17 -11.70 2.71
C GLN A 30 -5.73 -12.19 2.98
N ALA A 31 -5.38 -13.40 2.52
CA ALA A 31 -4.04 -13.97 2.71
C ALA A 31 -3.00 -13.44 1.71
N ALA A 32 -3.41 -12.62 0.73
CA ALA A 32 -2.48 -12.00 -0.20
C ALA A 32 -1.64 -10.94 0.54
N PRO A 33 -0.29 -11.03 0.51
CA PRO A 33 0.54 -9.98 1.07
C PRO A 33 0.32 -8.69 0.27
N ALA A 34 0.16 -7.56 0.95
CA ALA A 34 0.19 -6.26 0.31
C ALA A 34 1.59 -6.02 -0.24
N THR A 35 1.78 -6.19 -1.56
CA THR A 35 3.07 -6.01 -2.25
C THR A 35 3.32 -4.57 -2.66
N THR A 36 2.81 -3.59 -1.91
CA THR A 36 3.08 -2.18 -2.23
C THR A 36 4.54 -1.89 -1.89
N PRO A 37 5.41 -1.59 -2.88
CA PRO A 37 6.77 -1.17 -2.58
C PRO A 37 6.73 0.15 -1.78
N PRO A 38 7.71 0.39 -0.89
CA PRO A 38 7.83 1.69 -0.25
C PRO A 38 7.99 2.79 -1.32
N PRO A 39 7.49 4.01 -1.07
CA PRO A 39 7.74 5.12 -1.98
C PRO A 39 9.26 5.32 -2.15
N PRO A 40 9.71 5.73 -3.34
CA PRO A 40 11.13 6.00 -3.56
C PRO A 40 11.59 7.12 -2.61
N THR A 41 12.79 6.98 -2.06
CA THR A 41 13.45 8.09 -1.37
C THR A 41 13.81 9.13 -2.41
N VAL A 42 13.26 10.33 -2.28
CA VAL A 42 13.56 11.47 -3.16
C VAL A 42 14.27 12.53 -2.34
N TYR A 43 15.41 12.99 -2.85
CA TYR A 43 16.17 14.09 -2.25
C TYR A 43 15.84 15.36 -3.00
N THR A 44 15.18 16.31 -2.33
CA THR A 44 14.75 17.57 -2.96
C THR A 44 15.67 18.72 -2.58
N CYS A 45 16.15 19.47 -3.56
CA CYS A 45 16.93 20.68 -3.33
C CYS A 45 16.05 21.77 -2.69
N PRO A 46 16.46 22.36 -1.56
CA PRO A 46 15.66 23.36 -0.87
C PRO A 46 15.63 24.73 -1.57
N VAL A 47 16.48 24.94 -2.58
CA VAL A 47 16.59 26.24 -3.27
C VAL A 47 15.69 26.31 -4.50
N ASP A 48 15.64 25.24 -5.29
CA ASP A 48 14.92 25.22 -6.58
C ASP A 48 13.91 24.06 -6.71
N GLY A 49 13.83 23.18 -5.71
CA GLY A 49 12.89 22.06 -5.71
C GLY A 49 13.25 20.90 -6.63
N GLN A 50 14.47 20.86 -7.21
CA GLN A 50 14.89 19.73 -8.04
C GLN A 50 15.02 18.45 -7.23
N GLU A 51 14.59 17.33 -7.81
CA GLU A 51 14.54 16.01 -7.17
C GLU A 51 15.67 15.12 -7.69
N PHE A 52 16.34 14.43 -6.76
CA PHE A 52 17.48 13.55 -7.02
C PHE A 52 17.25 12.16 -6.42
N ALA A 53 17.84 11.14 -7.03
CA ALA A 53 17.76 9.76 -6.55
C ALA A 53 18.74 9.49 -5.41
N THR A 54 19.84 10.26 -5.34
CA THR A 54 20.88 10.10 -4.33
C THR A 54 21.24 11.41 -3.63
N LEU A 55 21.75 11.28 -2.40
CA LEU A 55 22.28 12.42 -1.65
C LEU A 55 23.50 13.04 -2.35
N GLU A 56 24.33 12.24 -2.99
CA GLU A 56 25.54 12.70 -3.71
C GLU A 56 25.18 13.59 -4.90
N GLU A 57 24.17 13.21 -5.69
CA GLU A 57 23.64 14.04 -6.77
C GLU A 57 23.07 15.36 -6.25
N LEU A 58 22.30 15.33 -5.16
CA LEU A 58 21.79 16.54 -4.52
C LEU A 58 22.94 17.46 -4.04
N GLN A 59 23.98 16.89 -3.42
CA GLN A 59 25.13 17.66 -2.93
C GLN A 59 25.92 18.28 -4.07
N TYR A 60 26.14 17.52 -5.15
CA TYR A 60 26.78 18.04 -6.35
C TYR A 60 25.98 19.21 -6.92
N HIS A 61 24.68 19.01 -7.18
CA HIS A 61 23.78 20.07 -7.64
C HIS A 61 23.81 21.32 -6.75
N PHE A 62 23.66 21.13 -5.44
CA PHE A 62 23.65 22.24 -4.49
C PHE A 62 24.98 23.03 -4.51
N THR A 63 26.12 22.34 -4.63
CA THR A 63 27.43 23.00 -4.63
C THR A 63 27.79 23.65 -5.96
N THR A 64 27.31 23.13 -7.10
CA THR A 64 27.59 23.70 -8.42
C THR A 64 26.60 24.78 -8.84
N GLU A 65 25.30 24.58 -8.61
CA GLU A 65 24.23 25.47 -9.08
C GLU A 65 23.85 26.54 -8.04
N HIS A 66 24.07 26.27 -6.74
CA HIS A 66 23.78 27.20 -5.64
C HIS A 66 25.01 27.65 -4.84
N PRO A 67 26.11 28.09 -5.49
CA PRO A 67 27.38 28.40 -4.82
C PRO A 67 27.30 29.61 -3.85
N ARG A 68 26.19 30.36 -3.86
CA ARG A 68 25.98 31.55 -3.01
C ARG A 68 25.02 31.32 -1.84
N THR A 69 24.40 30.15 -1.71
CA THR A 69 23.48 29.89 -0.60
C THR A 69 24.26 29.50 0.66
N LEU A 70 25.00 30.45 1.21
CA LEU A 70 25.33 30.44 2.62
C LEU A 70 24.01 30.67 3.36
N LEU A 71 23.48 29.63 4.01
CA LEU A 71 22.41 29.83 4.98
C LEU A 71 22.91 30.88 5.99
N PRO A 72 22.20 32.00 6.22
CA PRO A 72 22.47 32.82 7.38
C PRO A 72 22.11 31.95 8.58
N ILE A 73 23.14 31.36 9.20
CA ILE A 73 23.03 30.81 10.54
C ILE A 73 22.96 31.98 11.51
N GLU A 74 21.78 32.57 11.65
CA GLU A 74 21.44 33.37 12.82
C GLU A 74 21.18 32.40 13.99
N TRP A 75 22.28 31.97 14.61
CA TRP A 75 22.24 31.34 15.92
C TRP A 75 21.89 32.41 16.96
N GLU A 76 20.64 32.43 17.40
CA GLU A 76 20.23 33.09 18.65
C GLU A 76 20.43 32.15 19.84
#